data_AF-A0AAN7SPU2-F1
#
_entry.id   AF-A0AAN7SPU2-F1
#
_cell.length_a   1.000
_cell.length_b   1.000
_cell.length_c   1.000
_cell.angle_alpha   90.00
_cell.angle_beta   90.00
_cell.angle_gamma   90.00
#
_symmetry.space_group_name_H-M   'P 1'
#
loop_
_entity.id
_entity.type
_entity.pdbx_description
1 polymer ?
#
loop_
_entity_poly.entity_id
_entity_poly.type
_entity_poly.pdbx_seq_one_letter_code
_entity_poly.pdbx_strand_id
1 'polypeptide(L)'
;MLVHNDIKNNNGNCLMQDKTNLLNIATQGGSSCSTTSISIDDITIFKKMGITYDCALYDHDYDIPALPNISLLSKNVVVYIAGYVVKMTRRYIKCPVCVEALENVASGACDDSFMFLNRKNVGGLIKPSQNVIVICQRIEQQIRKLLVITDAKVPKEKAFFDSFVRLLTNAVYQNSFIDLKEHMLNTALVDGNFSNHILDMLKVIVTSYCKIRFNSLTKKQTEKAVGNLIRKTLSRLIIFSHQ
;
A
#
# COMPACT_ATOMS: atom_id res chain seq x y z
N MET A 1 -9.37 -19.97 -29.48
CA MET A 1 -8.93 -21.24 -28.88
C MET A 1 -7.40 -21.27 -29.00
N LEU A 2 -6.67 -21.00 -27.91
CA LEU A 2 -5.20 -20.93 -27.90
C LEU A 2 -4.65 -22.26 -27.37
N VAL A 3 -4.03 -23.04 -28.26
CA VAL A 3 -3.41 -24.33 -27.92
C VAL A 3 -2.00 -24.07 -27.39
N HIS A 4 -1.72 -24.51 -26.17
CA HIS A 4 -0.38 -24.46 -25.57
C HIS A 4 0.34 -25.76 -25.92
N ASN A 5 1.43 -25.68 -26.70
CA ASN A 5 2.30 -26.82 -26.99
C ASN A 5 3.60 -26.67 -26.19
N ASP A 6 3.77 -27.50 -25.15
CA ASP A 6 5.03 -27.67 -24.46
C ASP A 6 5.86 -28.74 -25.17
N ILE A 7 7.04 -28.37 -25.68
CA ILE A 7 8.01 -29.31 -26.24
C ILE A 7 8.78 -29.92 -25.08
N LYS A 8 8.38 -31.11 -24.63
CA LYS A 8 9.18 -31.93 -23.71
C LYS A 8 10.43 -32.42 -24.44
N ASN A 9 11.57 -31.80 -24.13
CA ASN A 9 12.84 -32.23 -24.66
C ASN A 9 13.28 -33.51 -23.93
N ASN A 10 13.11 -34.69 -24.55
CA ASN A 10 13.90 -35.84 -24.12
C ASN A 10 14.19 -36.93 -25.16
N ASN A 11 13.62 -36.91 -26.38
CA ASN A 11 13.84 -37.97 -27.36
C ASN A 11 14.01 -37.48 -28.81
N GLY A 12 14.37 -36.22 -29.03
CA GLY A 12 14.68 -35.69 -30.36
C GLY A 12 16.17 -35.82 -30.68
N ASN A 13 16.49 -36.25 -31.91
CA ASN A 13 17.87 -36.41 -32.39
C ASN A 13 18.58 -35.07 -32.72
N CYS A 14 18.18 -33.97 -32.05
CA CYS A 14 18.65 -32.62 -32.31
C CYS A 14 19.54 -32.15 -31.15
N LEU A 15 20.82 -31.91 -31.43
CA LEU A 15 21.76 -31.31 -30.49
C LEU A 15 21.59 -29.78 -30.49
N MET A 16 21.63 -29.15 -29.32
CA MET A 16 21.63 -27.68 -29.21
C MET A 16 22.91 -27.13 -29.84
N GLN A 17 22.75 -26.24 -30.83
CA GLN A 17 23.87 -25.71 -31.61
C GLN A 17 24.65 -24.63 -30.84
N ASP A 18 23.97 -23.84 -30.00
CA ASP A 18 24.57 -22.71 -29.26
C ASP A 18 24.15 -22.66 -27.78
N LYS A 19 24.93 -21.94 -26.95
CA LYS A 19 24.68 -21.72 -25.50
C LYS A 19 23.59 -20.67 -25.22
N THR A 20 22.49 -20.68 -25.96
CA THR A 20 21.36 -19.79 -25.68
C THR A 20 20.44 -20.43 -24.65
N ASN A 21 20.20 -19.73 -23.54
CA ASN A 21 19.23 -20.18 -22.54
C ASN A 21 17.82 -19.91 -23.05
N LEU A 22 17.07 -20.98 -23.34
CA LEU A 22 15.64 -20.88 -23.58
C LEU A 22 14.95 -20.46 -22.27
N LEU A 23 14.31 -19.29 -22.27
CA LEU A 23 13.46 -18.83 -21.18
C LEU A 23 12.22 -19.72 -21.11
N ASN A 24 12.30 -20.74 -20.26
CA ASN A 24 11.18 -21.66 -20.07
C ASN A 24 10.12 -20.98 -19.18
N ILE A 25 8.93 -20.75 -19.72
CA ILE A 25 7.78 -20.32 -18.92
C ILE A 25 7.26 -21.57 -18.23
N ALA A 26 7.65 -21.76 -16.96
CA ALA A 26 7.22 -22.92 -16.19
C ALA A 26 5.68 -22.97 -16.12
N THR A 27 5.08 -23.95 -16.81
CA THR A 27 3.72 -24.40 -16.54
C THR A 27 3.71 -24.97 -15.13
N GLN A 28 2.74 -24.53 -14.32
CA GLN A 28 2.71 -24.71 -12.86
C GLN A 28 2.90 -26.19 -12.46
N GLY A 29 4.11 -26.51 -12.01
CA GLY A 29 4.48 -27.83 -11.54
C GLY A 29 5.71 -27.74 -10.65
N GLY A 30 5.49 -27.41 -9.38
CA GLY A 30 6.46 -27.64 -8.30
C GLY A 30 7.72 -26.76 -8.32
N SER A 31 7.61 -25.48 -7.97
CA SER A 31 8.66 -24.67 -7.33
C SER A 31 8.04 -23.40 -6.78
N SER A 32 8.18 -23.15 -5.48
CA SER A 32 7.70 -21.96 -4.79
C SER A 32 8.48 -20.71 -5.22
N CYS A 33 8.08 -20.14 -6.35
CA CYS A 33 8.43 -18.78 -6.76
C CYS A 33 7.13 -18.00 -6.78
N SER A 34 7.05 -16.95 -5.97
CA SER A 34 5.86 -16.13 -5.74
C SER A 34 5.57 -15.24 -6.95
N THR A 35 5.25 -15.83 -8.09
CA THR A 35 4.73 -15.14 -9.26
C THR A 35 3.29 -14.74 -8.93
N THR A 36 3.08 -13.44 -8.75
CA THR A 36 1.84 -12.81 -8.31
C THR A 36 0.75 -12.90 -9.38
N SER A 37 0.06 -14.04 -9.47
CA SER A 37 -1.25 -14.08 -10.10
C SER A 37 -2.30 -13.63 -9.07
N ILE A 38 -3.12 -12.65 -9.45
CA ILE A 38 -4.29 -12.27 -8.66
C ILE A 38 -5.23 -13.49 -8.67
N SER A 39 -5.46 -14.11 -7.51
CA SER A 39 -6.36 -15.26 -7.40
C SER A 39 -7.78 -14.86 -7.80
N ILE A 40 -8.55 -15.78 -8.38
CA ILE A 40 -9.97 -15.57 -8.70
C ILE A 40 -10.73 -15.13 -7.44
N ASP A 41 -10.35 -15.67 -6.28
CA ASP A 41 -10.92 -15.30 -4.98
C ASP A 41 -10.68 -13.83 -4.64
N ASP A 42 -9.49 -13.30 -4.95
CA ASP A 42 -9.15 -11.89 -4.74
C ASP A 42 -10.07 -11.01 -5.61
N ILE A 43 -10.28 -11.36 -6.89
CA ILE A 43 -11.16 -10.63 -7.83
C ILE A 43 -12.62 -10.60 -7.33
N THR A 44 -13.14 -11.71 -6.81
CA THR A 44 -14.51 -11.76 -6.29
C THR A 44 -14.70 -10.92 -5.04
N ILE A 45 -13.72 -10.88 -4.13
CA ILE A 45 -13.73 -10.00 -2.96
C ILE A 45 -13.72 -8.53 -3.39
N PHE A 46 -12.91 -8.17 -4.39
CA PHE A 46 -12.82 -6.80 -4.89
C PHE A 46 -14.11 -6.32 -5.58
N LYS A 47 -14.71 -7.18 -6.41
CA LYS A 47 -16.00 -6.88 -7.07
C LYS A 47 -17.13 -6.75 -6.05
N LYS A 48 -17.15 -7.61 -5.03
CA LYS A 48 -18.12 -7.55 -3.92
C LYS A 48 -17.96 -6.29 -3.06
N MET A 49 -16.76 -5.74 -2.96
CA MET A 49 -16.44 -4.58 -2.12
C MET A 49 -16.37 -3.25 -2.90
N GLY A 50 -16.78 -3.24 -4.18
CA GLY A 50 -16.79 -2.05 -5.05
C GLY A 50 -15.43 -1.36 -5.20
N ILE A 51 -14.33 -2.09 -4.98
CA ILE A 51 -12.98 -1.55 -5.17
C ILE A 51 -12.63 -1.74 -6.64
N THR A 52 -13.09 -0.82 -7.47
CA THR A 52 -12.75 -0.77 -8.89
C THR A 52 -11.45 0.01 -9.08
N TYR A 53 -10.57 -0.50 -9.94
CA TYR A 53 -9.64 0.35 -10.67
C TYR A 53 -10.46 1.27 -11.57
N ASP A 54 -9.92 2.44 -11.93
CA ASP A 54 -10.37 3.23 -13.10
C ASP A 54 -10.09 2.46 -14.41
N CYS A 55 -10.54 1.21 -14.48
CA CYS A 55 -10.72 0.50 -15.73
C CYS A 55 -12.19 0.68 -16.07
N ALA A 56 -12.44 1.56 -17.04
CA ALA A 56 -13.74 1.73 -17.66
C ALA A 56 -14.29 0.36 -18.10
N LEU A 57 -15.08 -0.27 -17.24
CA LEU A 57 -16.03 -1.31 -17.61
C LEU A 57 -17.40 -0.69 -17.41
N TYR A 58 -17.75 0.14 -18.39
CA TYR A 58 -19.13 0.52 -18.69
C TYR A 58 -19.89 -0.76 -19.02
N ASP A 59 -20.71 -1.25 -18.10
CA ASP A 59 -21.89 -2.02 -18.49
C ASP A 59 -23.02 -1.98 -17.46
N HIS A 60 -22.77 -1.55 -16.23
CA HIS A 60 -23.83 -1.36 -15.25
C HIS A 60 -23.62 -0.07 -14.45
N ASP A 61 -24.60 0.84 -14.56
CA ASP A 61 -24.77 2.04 -13.73
C ASP A 61 -25.03 1.64 -12.28
N TYR A 62 -24.04 1.06 -11.61
CA TYR A 62 -24.02 1.05 -10.16
C TYR A 62 -23.70 2.49 -9.75
N ASP A 63 -24.67 3.16 -9.12
CA ASP A 63 -24.47 4.44 -8.44
C ASP A 63 -23.32 4.31 -7.44
N ILE A 64 -22.09 4.59 -7.89
CA ILE A 64 -20.94 4.70 -7.01
C ILE A 64 -21.19 5.96 -6.18
N PRO A 65 -21.36 5.86 -4.85
CA PRO A 65 -21.64 7.03 -4.05
C PRO A 65 -20.57 8.08 -4.27
N ALA A 66 -20.99 9.32 -4.59
CA ALA A 66 -20.09 10.43 -4.80
C ALA A 66 -19.08 10.50 -3.65
N LEU A 67 -17.81 10.32 -4.00
CA LEU A 67 -16.75 10.16 -3.01
C LEU A 67 -16.58 11.44 -2.20
N PRO A 68 -16.61 11.36 -0.85
CA PRO A 68 -16.40 12.55 -0.04
C PRO A 68 -14.97 13.03 -0.24
N ASN A 69 -14.84 14.23 -0.81
CA ASN A 69 -13.56 14.92 -0.99
C ASN A 69 -12.77 14.93 0.34
N ILE A 70 -11.46 14.72 0.25
CA ILE A 70 -10.59 14.78 1.42
C ILE A 70 -10.52 16.25 1.87
N SER A 71 -11.10 16.56 3.03
CA SER A 71 -11.02 17.89 3.64
C SER A 71 -9.58 18.29 3.96
N LEU A 72 -9.31 19.59 4.03
CA LEU A 72 -7.96 20.12 4.33
C LEU A 72 -7.39 19.57 5.65
N LEU A 73 -8.24 19.42 6.68
CA LEU A 73 -7.84 18.79 7.94
C LEU A 73 -7.41 17.35 7.73
N SER A 74 -8.15 16.58 6.93
CA SER A 74 -7.78 15.21 6.64
C SER A 74 -6.50 15.13 5.79
N LYS A 75 -6.25 16.07 4.89
CA LYS A 75 -4.98 16.13 4.14
C LYS A 75 -3.81 16.35 5.10
N ASN A 76 -3.94 17.30 6.04
CA ASN A 76 -2.95 17.54 7.09
C ASN A 76 -2.68 16.30 7.96
N VAL A 77 -3.72 15.56 8.32
CA VAL A 77 -3.58 14.29 9.07
C VAL A 77 -2.86 13.23 8.23
N VAL A 78 -3.19 13.10 6.94
CA VAL A 78 -2.52 12.15 6.03
C VAL A 78 -1.02 12.50 5.91
N VAL A 79 -0.66 13.77 5.76
CA VAL A 79 0.74 14.23 5.73
C VAL A 79 1.47 13.88 7.03
N TYR A 80 0.83 14.09 8.18
CA TYR A 80 1.40 13.71 9.47
C TYR A 80 1.65 12.20 9.59
N ILE A 81 0.70 11.37 9.16
CA ILE A 81 0.87 9.91 9.13
C ILE A 81 1.95 9.51 8.13
N ALA A 82 2.00 10.15 6.96
CA ALA A 82 3.00 9.88 5.92
C ALA A 82 4.43 10.08 6.45
N GLY A 83 4.69 11.13 7.24
CA GLY A 83 6.01 11.30 7.89
C GLY A 83 6.38 10.13 8.82
N TYR A 84 5.42 9.58 9.56
CA TYR A 84 5.64 8.38 10.37
C TYR A 84 5.82 7.12 9.53
N VAL A 85 5.11 7.01 8.40
CA VAL A 85 5.31 5.90 7.45
C VAL A 85 6.72 5.96 6.88
N VAL A 86 7.23 7.12 6.45
CA VAL A 86 8.62 7.27 5.97
C VAL A 86 9.63 6.81 7.04
N LYS A 87 9.41 7.18 8.32
CA LYS A 87 10.24 6.70 9.43
C LYS A 87 10.28 5.18 9.53
N MET A 88 9.16 4.51 9.25
CA MET A 88 9.10 3.05 9.22
C MET A 88 9.81 2.50 7.99
N THR A 89 9.53 3.03 6.81
CA THR A 89 10.09 2.53 5.54
C THR A 89 11.62 2.63 5.52
N ARG A 90 12.19 3.71 6.09
CA ARG A 90 13.64 3.90 6.25
C ARG A 90 14.32 2.79 7.07
N ARG A 91 13.60 2.09 7.95
CA ARG A 91 14.15 0.95 8.71
C ARG A 91 14.30 -0.31 7.87
N TYR A 92 13.54 -0.43 6.78
CA TYR A 92 13.52 -1.62 5.92
C TYR A 92 14.39 -1.45 4.67
N ILE A 93 14.43 -0.24 4.09
CA ILE A 93 15.18 0.04 2.87
C ILE A 93 16.59 0.51 3.21
N LYS A 94 17.60 -0.11 2.60
CA LYS A 94 19.01 0.25 2.79
C LYS A 94 19.59 1.11 1.66
N CYS A 95 18.92 1.17 0.51
CA CYS A 95 19.40 1.96 -0.64
C CYS A 95 19.32 3.47 -0.31
N PRO A 96 20.44 4.21 -0.36
CA PRO A 96 20.48 5.63 0.00
C PRO A 96 19.64 6.49 -0.95
N VAL A 97 19.69 6.22 -2.26
CA VAL A 97 18.91 6.94 -3.28
C VAL A 97 17.41 6.77 -3.04
N CYS A 98 16.98 5.55 -2.72
CA CYS A 98 15.59 5.25 -2.38
C CYS A 98 15.15 5.96 -1.09
N VAL A 99 16.01 6.04 -0.08
CA VAL A 99 15.69 6.72 1.19
C VAL A 99 15.56 8.22 0.97
N GLU A 100 16.45 8.83 0.18
CA GLU A 100 16.39 10.25 -0.14
C GLU A 100 15.09 10.62 -0.88
N ALA A 101 14.65 9.79 -1.83
CA ALA A 101 13.40 10.00 -2.55
C ALA A 101 12.12 9.92 -1.68
N LEU A 102 12.21 9.37 -0.45
CA LEU A 102 11.08 9.32 0.48
C LEU A 102 10.90 10.62 1.28
N GLU A 103 11.95 11.44 1.39
CA GLU A 103 11.97 12.65 2.20
C GLU A 103 11.93 13.89 1.29
N ASN A 104 11.24 14.95 1.72
CA ASN A 104 11.27 16.22 1.00
C ASN A 104 12.39 17.10 1.57
N VAL A 105 13.53 17.17 0.87
CA VAL A 105 14.66 18.02 1.26
C VAL A 105 14.40 19.49 0.88
N ALA A 106 13.58 19.75 -0.15
CA ALA A 106 13.26 21.09 -0.63
C ALA A 106 12.24 21.79 0.27
N SER A 107 12.77 22.34 1.37
CA SER A 107 12.05 23.18 2.32
C SER A 107 11.85 24.59 1.74
N GLY A 108 10.66 24.90 1.23
CA GLY A 108 10.38 26.26 0.78
C GLY A 108 8.94 26.60 0.44
N ALA A 109 8.11 25.63 0.05
CA ALA A 109 6.73 25.91 -0.29
C ALA A 109 5.82 25.91 0.95
N CYS A 110 5.13 27.03 1.18
CA CYS A 110 4.01 27.16 2.10
C CYS A 110 2.81 26.36 1.57
N ASP A 111 2.88 25.02 1.66
CA ASP A 111 1.73 24.17 1.38
C ASP A 111 0.91 24.01 2.68
N ASP A 112 -0.36 24.43 2.61
CA ASP A 112 -1.33 24.35 3.70
C ASP A 112 -1.51 22.92 4.25
N SER A 113 -1.16 21.92 3.44
CA SER A 113 -1.17 20.50 3.83
C SER A 113 -0.13 20.15 4.91
N PHE A 114 0.88 21.01 5.12
CA PHE A 114 1.93 20.83 6.13
C PHE A 114 1.71 21.65 7.40
N MET A 115 0.66 22.47 7.48
CA MET A 115 0.42 23.34 8.64
C MET A 115 0.43 22.59 9.98
N PHE A 116 -0.26 21.45 10.05
CA PHE A 116 -0.30 20.66 11.27
C PHE A 116 1.07 20.04 11.60
N LEU A 117 1.77 19.52 10.59
CA LEU A 117 3.10 18.97 10.78
C LEU A 117 4.05 20.03 11.33
N ASN A 118 4.08 21.22 10.71
CA ASN A 118 4.94 22.33 11.10
C ASN A 118 4.60 22.85 12.50
N ARG A 119 3.31 23.00 12.83
CA ARG A 119 2.88 23.45 14.16
C ARG A 119 3.24 22.47 15.27
N LYS A 120 3.22 21.16 14.99
CA LYS A 120 3.54 20.11 15.98
C LYS A 120 5.03 19.76 16.00
N ASN A 121 5.83 20.24 15.05
CA ASN A 121 7.22 19.86 14.93
C ASN A 121 8.08 20.57 15.98
N VAL A 122 8.78 19.77 16.80
CA VAL A 122 9.79 20.23 17.76
C VAL A 122 11.19 19.75 17.32
N GLY A 123 11.40 19.58 16.02
CA GLY A 123 12.66 19.15 15.41
C GLY A 123 12.80 17.64 15.17
N GLY A 124 11.85 16.82 15.61
CA GLY A 124 11.92 15.35 15.50
C GLY A 124 10.99 14.71 14.46
N LEU A 125 10.18 15.49 13.74
CA LEU A 125 9.24 14.98 12.74
C LEU A 125 9.85 14.99 11.34
N ILE A 126 9.65 13.90 10.60
CA ILE A 126 10.10 13.74 9.22
C ILE A 126 9.10 14.40 8.27
N LYS A 127 9.62 15.16 7.30
CA LYS A 127 8.83 15.72 6.19
C LYS A 127 8.82 14.71 5.02
N PRO A 128 7.67 14.08 4.71
CA PRO A 128 7.58 13.12 3.63
C PRO A 128 7.68 13.80 2.26
N SER A 129 8.17 13.09 1.24
CA SER A 129 8.16 13.54 -0.15
C SER A 129 6.74 13.61 -0.73
N GLN A 130 6.57 14.43 -1.77
CA GLN A 130 5.28 14.62 -2.42
C GLN A 130 4.71 13.30 -2.96
N ASN A 131 5.58 12.43 -3.48
CA ASN A 131 5.20 11.10 -3.94
C ASN A 131 4.56 10.28 -2.81
N VAL A 132 5.17 10.25 -1.63
CA VAL A 132 4.61 9.51 -0.47
C VAL A 132 3.27 10.09 -0.02
N ILE A 133 3.10 11.41 -0.06
CA ILE A 133 1.83 12.07 0.29
C ILE A 133 0.73 11.66 -0.68
N VAL A 134 0.97 11.72 -1.99
CA VAL A 134 0.00 11.33 -3.02
C VAL A 134 -0.40 9.87 -2.87
N ILE A 135 0.56 8.98 -2.61
CA ILE A 135 0.32 7.55 -2.35
C ILE A 135 -0.61 7.39 -1.14
N CYS A 136 -0.29 8.01 -0.01
CA CYS A 136 -1.09 7.90 1.21
C CYS A 136 -2.50 8.50 1.03
N GLN A 137 -2.65 9.58 0.26
CA GLN A 137 -3.95 10.16 -0.06
C GLN A 137 -4.81 9.21 -0.91
N ARG A 138 -4.24 8.58 -1.93
CA ARG A 138 -4.95 7.56 -2.73
C ARG A 138 -5.40 6.38 -1.87
N ILE A 139 -4.52 5.88 -1.01
CA ILE A 139 -4.88 4.79 -0.08
C ILE A 139 -6.01 5.24 0.86
N GLU A 140 -5.96 6.46 1.38
CA GLU A 140 -7.02 7.01 2.23
C GLU A 140 -8.36 7.09 1.51
N GLN A 141 -8.38 7.48 0.24
CA GLN A 141 -9.59 7.48 -0.58
C GLN A 141 -10.17 6.05 -0.69
N GLN A 142 -9.33 5.06 -0.98
CA GLN A 142 -9.77 3.67 -1.09
C GLN A 142 -10.30 3.10 0.23
N ILE A 143 -9.65 3.42 1.35
CA ILE A 143 -10.16 3.04 2.69
C ILE A 143 -11.51 3.71 2.96
N ARG A 144 -11.71 4.97 2.55
CA ARG A 144 -13.00 5.65 2.69
C ARG A 144 -14.08 5.02 1.81
N LYS A 145 -13.78 4.65 0.56
CA LYS A 145 -14.70 3.90 -0.32
C LYS A 145 -15.16 2.62 0.37
N LEU A 146 -14.21 1.84 0.87
CA LEU A 146 -14.48 0.59 1.58
C LEU A 146 -15.42 0.82 2.78
N LEU A 147 -15.20 1.87 3.57
CA LEU A 147 -16.04 2.18 4.73
C LEU A 147 -17.46 2.59 4.35
N VAL A 148 -17.65 3.30 3.24
CA VAL A 148 -18.99 3.67 2.74
C VAL A 148 -19.75 2.41 2.30
N ILE A 149 -19.08 1.52 1.57
CA ILE A 149 -19.69 0.29 1.03
C ILE A 149 -20.00 -0.73 2.15
N THR A 150 -19.15 -0.81 3.16
CA THR A 150 -19.27 -1.79 4.26
C THR A 150 -20.07 -1.25 5.45
N ASP A 151 -20.80 -0.13 5.28
CA ASP A 151 -21.58 0.51 6.37
C ASP A 151 -20.76 0.71 7.65
N ALA A 152 -19.56 1.28 7.50
CA ALA A 152 -18.58 1.55 8.54
C ALA A 152 -18.07 0.34 9.35
N LYS A 153 -18.32 -0.89 8.88
CA LYS A 153 -17.74 -2.13 9.47
C LYS A 153 -16.42 -2.48 8.79
N VAL A 154 -15.48 -3.03 9.57
CA VAL A 154 -14.22 -3.55 9.00
C VAL A 154 -14.46 -4.99 8.56
N PRO A 155 -14.07 -5.39 7.34
CA PRO A 155 -14.17 -6.79 6.89
C PRO A 155 -13.41 -7.72 7.85
N LYS A 156 -14.05 -8.83 8.24
CA LYS A 156 -13.49 -9.80 9.21
C LYS A 156 -12.72 -10.96 8.57
N GLU A 157 -12.65 -10.99 7.25
CA GLU A 157 -11.99 -12.07 6.51
C GLU A 157 -10.47 -12.03 6.71
N LYS A 158 -9.87 -13.17 7.07
CA LYS A 158 -8.44 -13.26 7.43
C LYS A 158 -7.51 -12.84 6.30
N ALA A 159 -7.87 -13.14 5.05
CA ALA A 159 -7.07 -12.83 3.86
C ALA A 159 -7.31 -11.40 3.34
N PHE A 160 -8.34 -10.70 3.82
CA PHE A 160 -8.76 -9.41 3.28
C PHE A 160 -7.64 -8.37 3.31
N PHE A 161 -6.91 -8.29 4.42
CA PHE A 161 -5.86 -7.29 4.58
C PHE A 161 -4.74 -7.48 3.55
N ASP A 162 -4.29 -8.71 3.34
CA ASP A 162 -3.20 -9.00 2.42
C ASP A 162 -3.65 -8.79 0.97
N SER A 163 -4.86 -9.23 0.61
CA SER A 163 -5.45 -8.99 -0.72
C SER A 163 -5.63 -7.49 -0.98
N PHE A 164 -6.10 -6.73 0.00
CA PHE A 164 -6.27 -5.28 -0.08
C PHE A 164 -4.93 -4.55 -0.25
N VAL A 165 -3.89 -4.93 0.50
CA VAL A 165 -2.54 -4.36 0.35
C VAL A 165 -1.96 -4.67 -1.03
N ARG A 166 -2.10 -5.91 -1.53
CA ARG A 166 -1.66 -6.28 -2.88
C ARG A 166 -2.33 -5.43 -3.95
N LEU A 167 -3.66 -5.28 -3.85
CA LEU A 167 -4.45 -4.47 -4.76
C LEU A 167 -3.98 -3.01 -4.79
N LEU A 168 -3.84 -2.39 -3.61
CA LEU A 168 -3.41 -1.01 -3.50
C LEU A 168 -1.99 -0.81 -4.04
N THR A 169 -1.10 -1.76 -3.80
CA THR A 169 0.26 -1.72 -4.33
C THR A 169 0.24 -1.67 -5.86
N ASN A 170 -0.56 -2.53 -6.50
CA ASN A 170 -0.68 -2.55 -7.97
C ASN A 170 -1.32 -1.26 -8.52
N ALA A 171 -2.37 -0.74 -7.87
CA ALA A 171 -3.05 0.49 -8.27
C ALA A 171 -2.14 1.72 -8.21
N VAL A 172 -1.24 1.75 -7.24
CA VAL A 172 -0.38 2.90 -6.99
C VAL A 172 0.94 2.82 -7.77
N TYR A 173 1.39 1.61 -8.13
CA TYR A 173 2.68 1.38 -8.79
C TYR A 173 2.87 2.17 -10.08
N GLN A 174 1.86 2.21 -10.97
CA GLN A 174 1.99 2.82 -12.29
C GLN A 174 2.35 4.32 -12.25
N ASN A 175 1.89 5.01 -11.20
CA ASN A 175 1.93 6.46 -11.07
C ASN A 175 2.84 6.95 -9.94
N SER A 176 3.72 6.09 -9.42
CA SER A 176 4.58 6.41 -8.27
C SER A 176 6.06 6.40 -8.63
N PHE A 177 6.81 7.38 -8.11
CA PHE A 177 8.28 7.45 -8.21
C PHE A 177 8.83 7.31 -9.63
N ILE A 178 8.33 8.15 -10.55
CA ILE A 178 8.78 8.17 -11.96
C ILE A 178 10.28 8.44 -12.05
N ASP A 179 10.79 9.36 -11.22
CA ASP A 179 12.19 9.79 -11.20
C ASP A 179 13.16 8.68 -10.74
N LEU A 180 12.66 7.65 -10.05
CA LEU A 180 13.46 6.50 -9.59
C LEU A 180 13.49 5.35 -10.62
N LYS A 181 12.73 5.44 -11.71
CA LYS A 181 12.70 4.36 -12.72
C LYS A 181 14.07 4.16 -13.38
N GLU A 182 14.78 5.25 -13.63
CA GLU A 182 16.16 5.21 -14.16
C GLU A 182 17.12 4.55 -13.16
N HIS A 183 17.02 4.91 -11.86
CA HIS A 183 17.79 4.27 -10.80
C HIS A 183 17.52 2.75 -10.73
N MET A 184 16.27 2.31 -10.92
CA MET A 184 15.96 0.88 -10.97
C MET A 184 16.62 0.16 -12.15
N LEU A 185 16.58 0.77 -13.35
CA LEU A 185 17.22 0.19 -14.53
C LEU A 185 18.72 0.05 -14.34
N ASN A 186 19.37 1.08 -13.78
CA ASN A 186 20.80 1.07 -13.52
C ASN A 186 21.20 0.03 -12.45
N THR A 187 20.40 -0.14 -11.40
CA THR A 187 20.69 -1.11 -10.34
C THR A 187 20.48 -2.55 -10.80
N ALA A 188 19.47 -2.81 -11.62
CA ALA A 188 19.18 -4.15 -12.16
C ALA A 188 20.32 -4.68 -13.06
N LEU A 189 21.04 -3.78 -13.75
CA LEU A 189 22.16 -4.14 -14.61
C LEU A 189 23.45 -4.43 -13.83
N VAL A 190 23.64 -3.79 -12.67
CA VAL A 190 24.88 -3.86 -11.89
C VAL A 190 24.88 -5.02 -10.89
N ASP A 191 23.78 -5.26 -10.18
CA ASP A 191 23.78 -6.21 -9.06
C ASP A 191 23.36 -7.64 -9.45
N GLY A 192 22.94 -7.87 -10.69
CA GLY A 192 22.42 -9.18 -11.16
C GLY A 192 21.17 -9.65 -10.40
N ASN A 193 20.66 -8.84 -9.48
CA ASN A 193 19.51 -9.11 -8.64
C ASN A 193 18.35 -8.24 -9.12
N PHE A 194 17.32 -8.88 -9.69
CA PHE A 194 16.13 -8.22 -10.23
C PHE A 194 15.17 -7.72 -9.13
N SER A 195 15.69 -7.26 -7.99
CA SER A 195 14.87 -6.71 -6.92
C SER A 195 14.37 -5.32 -7.31
N ASN A 196 13.07 -5.22 -7.55
CA ASN A 196 12.40 -3.95 -7.84
C ASN A 196 12.31 -3.12 -6.55
N HIS A 197 13.34 -2.31 -6.26
CA HIS A 197 13.38 -1.46 -5.08
C HIS A 197 12.11 -0.62 -4.92
N ILE A 198 11.57 -0.04 -6.01
CA ILE A 198 10.30 0.71 -5.98
C ILE A 198 9.14 -0.14 -5.45
N LEU A 199 9.02 -1.40 -5.89
CA LEU A 199 7.96 -2.29 -5.44
C LEU A 199 8.12 -2.63 -3.96
N ASP A 200 9.34 -2.87 -3.50
CA ASP A 200 9.59 -3.18 -2.09
C ASP A 200 9.35 -1.96 -1.19
N MET A 201 9.78 -0.78 -1.61
CA MET A 201 9.43 0.49 -0.98
C MET A 201 7.91 0.66 -0.89
N LEU A 202 7.21 0.47 -2.01
CA LEU A 202 5.77 0.68 -2.09
C LEU A 202 5.00 -0.31 -1.22
N LYS A 203 5.37 -1.60 -1.23
CA LYS A 203 4.78 -2.61 -0.35
C LYS A 203 4.90 -2.21 1.12
N VAL A 204 6.07 -1.73 1.54
CA VAL A 204 6.30 -1.29 2.93
C VAL A 204 5.47 -0.05 3.26
N ILE A 205 5.41 0.94 2.37
CA ILE A 205 4.59 2.16 2.54
C ILE A 205 3.11 1.79 2.69
N VAL A 206 2.56 1.04 1.73
CA VAL A 206 1.15 0.64 1.69
C VAL A 206 0.81 -0.17 2.93
N THR A 207 1.60 -1.20 3.25
CA THR A 207 1.37 -2.05 4.43
C THR A 207 1.38 -1.23 5.72
N SER A 208 2.35 -0.33 5.88
CA SER A 208 2.49 0.49 7.08
C SER A 208 1.31 1.45 7.25
N TYR A 209 0.92 2.14 6.17
CA TYR A 209 -0.22 3.06 6.20
C TYR A 209 -1.53 2.33 6.49
N CYS A 210 -1.80 1.22 5.81
CA CYS A 210 -2.98 0.39 6.02
C CYS A 210 -3.04 -0.09 7.48
N LYS A 211 -1.95 -0.63 8.05
CA LYS A 211 -1.91 -1.06 9.46
C LYS A 211 -2.30 0.06 10.41
N ILE A 212 -1.73 1.26 10.25
CA ILE A 212 -2.06 2.42 11.09
C ILE A 212 -3.55 2.77 10.99
N ARG A 213 -4.09 2.81 9.77
CA ARG A 213 -5.50 3.18 9.55
C ARG A 213 -6.47 2.12 10.06
N PHE A 214 -6.28 0.84 9.74
CA PHE A 214 -7.12 -0.23 10.24
C PHE A 214 -7.07 -0.34 11.77
N ASN A 215 -5.91 -0.15 12.40
CA ASN A 215 -5.82 -0.07 13.87
C ASN A 215 -6.61 1.12 14.44
N SER A 216 -6.56 2.28 13.78
CA SER A 216 -7.35 3.44 14.22
C SER A 216 -8.86 3.21 14.07
N LEU A 217 -9.29 2.50 13.02
CA LEU A 217 -10.69 2.19 12.75
C LEU A 217 -11.25 1.15 13.74
N THR A 218 -10.51 0.06 13.94
CA THR A 218 -10.87 -0.99 14.90
C THR A 218 -10.90 -0.45 16.33
N LYS A 219 -9.95 0.43 16.70
CA LYS A 219 -9.97 1.14 17.99
C LYS A 219 -11.25 1.96 18.16
N LYS A 220 -11.64 2.75 17.16
CA LYS A 220 -12.91 3.52 17.19
C LYS A 220 -14.14 2.63 17.29
N GLN A 221 -14.16 1.50 16.60
CA GLN A 221 -15.25 0.53 16.70
C GLN A 221 -15.31 -0.12 18.09
N THR A 222 -14.17 -0.47 18.65
CA THR A 222 -14.07 -1.03 20.01
C THR A 222 -14.53 -0.01 21.05
N GLU A 223 -14.11 1.26 20.93
CA GLU A 223 -14.56 2.34 21.81
C GLU A 223 -16.08 2.52 21.76
N LYS A 224 -16.69 2.45 20.57
CA LYS A 224 -18.16 2.50 20.41
C LYS A 224 -18.85 1.28 21.03
N ALA A 225 -18.31 0.08 20.83
CA ALA A 225 -18.91 -1.16 21.31
C ALA A 225 -18.80 -1.32 22.84
N VAL A 226 -17.69 -0.88 23.43
CA VAL A 226 -17.45 -0.97 24.88
C VAL A 226 -18.16 0.16 25.65
N GLY A 227 -18.46 1.29 24.98
CA GLY A 227 -19.07 2.45 25.61
C GLY A 227 -18.11 3.22 26.53
N ASN A 228 -18.65 4.15 27.34
CA ASN A 228 -17.87 4.92 28.30
C ASN A 228 -17.41 4.00 29.45
N LEU A 229 -16.15 3.58 29.40
CA LEU A 229 -15.50 2.90 30.53
C LEU A 229 -15.26 3.91 31.66
N ILE A 230 -16.22 4.01 32.59
CA ILE A 230 -16.15 4.82 33.82
C ILE A 230 -14.81 4.61 34.55
N ARG A 231 -14.26 3.38 34.52
CA ARG A 231 -12.98 3.02 35.12
C ARG A 231 -11.76 3.71 34.50
N LYS A 232 -11.79 4.06 33.20
CA LYS A 232 -10.72 4.82 32.55
C LYS A 232 -10.82 6.31 32.86
N THR A 233 -12.03 6.87 32.85
CA THR A 233 -12.30 8.30 33.14
C THR A 233 -12.10 8.66 34.60
N LEU A 234 -12.52 7.81 35.54
CA LEU A 234 -12.40 8.06 36.98
C LEU A 234 -11.18 7.39 37.62
N SER A 235 -10.30 6.76 36.84
CA SER A 235 -9.10 6.09 37.37
C SER A 235 -8.27 7.01 38.28
N ARG A 236 -8.11 8.28 37.92
CA ARG A 236 -7.42 9.26 38.77
C ARG A 236 -8.24 9.64 40.02
N LEU A 237 -9.55 9.81 39.90
CA LEU A 237 -10.44 10.14 41.04
C LEU A 237 -10.50 9.03 42.09
N ILE A 238 -10.55 7.77 41.66
CA ILE A 238 -10.63 6.59 42.55
C ILE A 238 -9.30 6.36 43.29
N ILE A 239 -8.16 6.70 42.68
CA ILE A 239 -6.85 6.61 43.33
C ILE A 239 -6.71 7.68 44.42
N PHE A 240 -7.21 8.90 44.19
CA PHE A 240 -7.13 10.00 45.15
C PHE A 240 -8.26 10.02 46.19
N SER A 241 -9.29 9.16 46.08
CA SER A 241 -10.35 9.06 47.10
C SER A 241 -9.99 8.13 48.27
N HIS A 242 -8.86 7.41 48.18
CA HIS A 242 -8.39 6.46 49.20
C HIS A 242 -6.99 6.80 49.74
N GLN A 243 -6.55 8.06 49.58
CA GLN A 243 -5.41 8.65 50.28
C GLN A 243 -5.92 9.69 51.28
#